data_AF-A0A3M1G5A6-F1
#
_entry.id   AF-A0A3M1G5A6-F1
#
_cell.length_a   1.000
_cell.length_b   1.000
_cell.length_c   1.000
_cell.angle_alpha   90.00
_cell.angle_beta   90.00
_cell.angle_gamma   90.00
#
_symmetry.space_group_name_H-M   'P 1'
#
loop_
_entity.id
_entity.type
_entity.pdbx_description
1 polymer ?
#
loop_
_entity_poly.entity_id
_entity_poly.type
_entity_poly.pdbx_seq_one_letter_code
_entity_poly.pdbx_strand_id
1 'polypeptide(L)'
;KLILTGKNTSSIERKALEIQKIVDAVFFARDLINRPSNELGPEQLAEAGLSLKSKRVKVTVYDRKKIESFGMDAFLAVSKGSTREPRLIVVEYNGGRKGPIALVGKSITFDSGGLSLKPSDAMEKMKYDMSGGAAVLGTIKAVSALDLPVKIIGILPATDNMPGGSATKPGDVVKSITGKTIEILNTDAEGRLALADAIGFVRERYKPEAIVDIATLTGACVIALGPEAAALMSNNDRLAEMLVDASSETGERLWRMPLYDDYAEYLKSDIADLKNIGGRAGGLITAGYFLKEFAGDTPWAHIDIASVAWSDKDRFYYTKGPTGFGVRTFVELLRDYRRP
;
A
#
# COMPACT_ATOMS: atom_id res chain seq x y z
N LYS A 1 23.52 19.12 -16.81
CA LYS A 1 23.72 20.34 -15.99
C LYS A 1 22.63 21.33 -16.38
N LEU A 2 21.70 21.65 -15.47
CA LEU A 2 20.66 22.66 -15.74
C LEU A 2 21.33 24.04 -15.71
N ILE A 3 21.14 24.88 -16.73
CA ILE A 3 21.64 26.26 -16.76
C ILE A 3 20.41 27.17 -16.72
N LEU A 4 20.29 27.97 -15.67
CA LEU A 4 19.19 28.91 -15.50
C LEU A 4 19.66 30.33 -15.84
N THR A 5 18.93 31.00 -16.73
CA THR A 5 19.19 32.39 -17.13
C THR A 5 18.00 33.28 -16.78
N GLY A 6 18.23 34.54 -16.40
CA GLY A 6 17.16 35.52 -16.10
C GLY A 6 17.02 35.93 -14.62
N LYS A 7 15.91 36.61 -14.28
CA LYS A 7 15.53 36.98 -12.91
C LYS A 7 14.84 35.79 -12.20
N ASN A 8 14.85 35.73 -10.87
CA ASN A 8 14.27 34.65 -10.03
C ASN A 8 14.94 33.26 -10.13
N THR A 9 16.20 33.19 -10.57
CA THR A 9 16.95 31.92 -10.69
C THR A 9 16.99 31.12 -9.38
N SER A 10 17.19 31.77 -8.23
CA SER A 10 17.24 31.10 -6.92
C SER A 10 15.95 30.38 -6.54
N SER A 11 14.78 30.96 -6.85
CA SER A 11 13.50 30.31 -6.58
C SER A 11 13.27 29.11 -7.49
N ILE A 12 13.72 29.20 -8.75
CA ILE A 12 13.65 28.11 -9.72
C ILE A 12 14.61 26.98 -9.32
N GLU A 13 15.83 27.30 -8.90
CA GLU A 13 16.81 26.32 -8.41
C GLU A 13 16.26 25.55 -7.22
N ARG A 14 15.71 26.24 -6.21
CA ARG A 14 15.09 25.57 -5.05
C ARG A 14 13.97 24.64 -5.49
N LYS A 15 13.06 25.08 -6.35
CA LYS A 15 11.96 24.25 -6.85
C LYS A 15 12.47 23.05 -7.65
N ALA A 16 13.51 23.23 -8.47
CA ALA A 16 14.14 22.14 -9.21
C ALA A 16 14.78 21.10 -8.27
N LEU A 17 15.45 21.54 -7.20
CA LEU A 17 16.02 20.65 -6.18
C LEU A 17 14.94 19.89 -5.40
N GLU A 18 13.82 20.53 -5.07
CA GLU A 18 12.67 19.86 -4.45
C GLU A 18 12.07 18.81 -5.38
N ILE A 19 11.87 19.14 -6.66
CA ILE A 19 11.38 18.19 -7.67
C ILE A 19 12.35 17.02 -7.83
N GLN A 20 13.65 17.27 -7.89
CA GLN A 20 14.66 16.21 -8.01
C GLN A 20 14.54 15.20 -6.87
N LYS A 21 14.38 15.66 -5.62
CA LYS A 21 14.19 14.78 -4.45
C LYS A 21 12.95 13.89 -4.58
N ILE A 22 11.85 14.43 -5.14
CA ILE A 22 10.62 13.67 -5.40
C ILE A 22 10.84 12.65 -6.53
N VAL A 23 11.52 13.05 -7.60
CA VAL A 23 11.84 12.15 -8.73
C VAL A 23 12.74 10.99 -8.28
N ASP A 24 13.77 11.27 -7.47
CA ASP A 24 14.67 10.24 -6.91
C ASP A 24 13.93 9.24 -6.02
N ALA A 25 12.86 9.69 -5.35
CA ALA A 25 11.98 8.84 -4.56
C ALA A 25 11.03 8.00 -5.43
N VAL A 26 10.51 8.57 -6.52
CA VAL A 26 9.72 7.83 -7.52
C VAL A 26 10.58 6.75 -8.17
N PHE A 27 11.81 7.08 -8.59
CA PHE A 27 12.72 6.08 -9.16
C PHE A 27 13.10 5.00 -8.15
N PHE A 28 13.34 5.37 -6.89
CA PHE A 28 13.55 4.38 -5.84
C PHE A 28 12.38 3.39 -5.73
N ALA A 29 11.13 3.86 -5.76
CA ALA A 29 9.98 2.96 -5.77
C ALA A 29 9.94 2.09 -7.05
N ARG A 30 10.19 2.69 -8.22
CA ARG A 30 10.22 1.95 -9.50
C ARG A 30 11.30 0.87 -9.52
N ASP A 31 12.49 1.15 -9.01
CA ASP A 31 13.59 0.20 -8.96
C ASP A 31 13.22 -1.01 -8.10
N LEU A 32 12.59 -0.79 -6.94
CA LEU A 32 12.10 -1.89 -6.10
C LEU A 32 11.07 -2.74 -6.85
N ILE A 33 10.07 -2.11 -7.49
CA ILE A 33 9.00 -2.82 -8.21
C ILE A 33 9.54 -3.57 -9.44
N ASN A 34 10.57 -3.04 -10.10
CA ASN A 34 11.11 -3.65 -11.31
C ASN A 34 12.00 -4.85 -11.02
N ARG A 35 12.61 -4.93 -9.82
CA ARG A 35 13.46 -6.06 -9.45
C ARG A 35 12.69 -7.37 -9.53
N PRO A 36 13.30 -8.44 -10.08
CA PRO A 36 12.61 -9.71 -10.24
C PRO A 36 12.42 -10.37 -8.86
N SER A 37 11.35 -11.18 -8.73
CA SER A 37 10.96 -11.75 -7.44
C SER A 37 11.99 -12.74 -6.86
N ASN A 38 12.87 -13.32 -7.68
CA ASN A 38 13.98 -14.13 -7.18
C ASN A 38 15.05 -13.30 -6.44
N GLU A 39 15.15 -11.99 -6.70
CA GLU A 39 16.09 -11.08 -6.04
C GLU A 39 15.44 -10.17 -4.99
N LEU A 40 14.17 -9.85 -5.13
CA LEU A 40 13.43 -8.99 -4.19
C LEU A 40 12.37 -9.81 -3.45
N GLY A 41 12.74 -10.32 -2.28
CA GLY A 41 11.82 -10.91 -1.32
C GLY A 41 11.54 -10.00 -0.11
N PRO A 42 10.82 -10.52 0.91
CA PRO A 42 10.45 -9.75 2.10
C PRO A 42 11.66 -9.16 2.85
N GLU A 43 12.77 -9.90 2.88
CA GLU A 43 14.02 -9.46 3.49
C GLU A 43 14.67 -8.30 2.72
N GLN A 44 14.75 -8.39 1.39
CA GLN A 44 15.33 -7.31 0.58
C GLN A 44 14.45 -6.05 0.59
N LEU A 45 13.13 -6.20 0.70
CA LEU A 45 12.24 -5.06 0.93
C LEU A 45 12.49 -4.42 2.31
N ALA A 46 12.76 -5.24 3.34
CA ALA A 46 13.15 -4.75 4.66
C ALA A 46 14.51 -4.02 4.64
N GLU A 47 15.49 -4.53 3.89
CA GLU A 47 16.77 -3.85 3.65
C GLU A 47 16.58 -2.48 2.97
N ALA A 48 15.70 -2.42 1.96
CA ALA A 48 15.35 -1.16 1.31
C ALA A 48 14.76 -0.15 2.31
N GLY A 49 13.87 -0.60 3.20
CA GLY A 49 13.37 0.23 4.31
C GLY A 49 14.49 0.68 5.26
N LEU A 50 15.35 -0.25 5.69
CA LEU A 50 16.49 0.03 6.58
C LEU A 50 17.47 1.06 6.00
N SER A 51 17.64 1.08 4.67
CA SER A 51 18.48 2.05 3.97
C SER A 51 18.01 3.51 4.13
N LEU A 52 16.75 3.73 4.52
CA LEU A 52 16.19 5.07 4.74
C LEU A 52 16.48 5.63 6.14
N LYS A 53 17.11 4.85 7.04
CA LYS A 53 17.42 5.30 8.40
C LYS A 53 18.21 6.61 8.40
N SER A 54 17.76 7.55 9.21
CA SER A 54 18.37 8.87 9.37
C SER A 54 18.10 9.41 10.77
N LYS A 55 18.56 10.62 11.08
CA LYS A 55 18.26 11.28 12.37
C LYS A 55 16.76 11.41 12.65
N ARG A 56 15.92 11.46 11.60
CA ARG A 56 14.46 11.62 11.71
C ARG A 56 13.68 10.38 11.26
N VAL A 57 14.35 9.38 10.68
CA VAL A 57 13.73 8.14 10.20
C VAL A 57 14.21 6.96 11.04
N LYS A 58 13.29 6.35 11.79
CA LYS A 58 13.51 5.10 12.51
C LYS A 58 12.84 3.96 11.75
N VAL A 59 13.57 2.84 11.60
CA VAL A 59 13.05 1.64 10.94
C VAL A 59 13.16 0.47 11.89
N THR A 60 12.05 -0.22 12.10
CA THR A 60 11.94 -1.45 12.88
C THR A 60 11.43 -2.56 11.96
N VAL A 61 12.08 -3.72 12.00
CA VAL A 61 11.68 -4.89 11.21
C VAL A 61 11.34 -6.01 12.19
N TYR A 62 10.11 -6.49 12.13
CA TYR A 62 9.65 -7.62 12.95
C TYR A 62 9.67 -8.91 12.13
N ASP A 63 10.19 -9.97 12.74
CA ASP A 63 10.24 -11.32 12.18
C ASP A 63 8.93 -12.08 12.44
N ARG A 64 8.83 -13.31 11.91
CA ARG A 64 7.67 -14.20 12.09
C ARG A 64 7.27 -14.34 13.55
N LYS A 65 8.21 -14.67 14.45
CA LYS A 65 7.92 -14.87 15.87
C LYS A 65 7.29 -13.63 16.50
N LYS A 66 7.79 -12.46 16.12
CA LYS A 66 7.26 -11.21 16.65
C LYS A 66 5.89 -10.86 16.08
N ILE A 67 5.66 -11.14 14.79
CA ILE A 67 4.34 -11.04 14.12
C ILE A 67 3.32 -11.98 14.78
N GLU A 68 3.69 -13.24 15.03
CA GLU A 68 2.87 -14.23 15.76
C GLU A 68 2.49 -13.72 17.16
N SER A 69 3.45 -13.15 17.89
CA SER A 69 3.17 -12.58 19.22
C SER A 69 2.22 -11.38 19.21
N PHE A 70 1.98 -10.78 18.04
CA PHE A 70 1.01 -9.69 17.88
C PHE A 70 -0.39 -10.20 17.53
N GLY A 71 -0.56 -11.50 17.25
CA GLY A 71 -1.85 -12.08 16.84
C GLY A 71 -2.27 -11.69 15.42
N MET A 72 -1.31 -11.45 14.53
CA MET A 72 -1.57 -11.10 13.12
C MET A 72 -1.77 -12.35 12.26
N ASP A 73 -2.75 -13.20 12.61
CA ASP A 73 -2.91 -14.50 11.95
C ASP A 73 -3.44 -14.37 10.52
N ALA A 74 -4.09 -13.27 10.15
CA ALA A 74 -4.54 -13.03 8.78
C ALA A 74 -3.34 -12.75 7.86
N PHE A 75 -2.37 -11.94 8.29
CA PHE A 75 -1.12 -11.74 7.57
C PHE A 75 -0.29 -13.02 7.52
N LEU A 76 -0.16 -13.73 8.65
CA LEU A 76 0.61 -14.97 8.70
C LEU A 76 0.02 -16.05 7.80
N ALA A 77 -1.31 -16.12 7.65
CA ALA A 77 -1.98 -17.04 6.74
C ALA A 77 -1.51 -16.90 5.30
N VAL A 78 -1.26 -15.67 4.82
CA VAL A 78 -0.73 -15.42 3.47
C VAL A 78 0.66 -16.04 3.30
N SER A 79 1.51 -15.91 4.34
CA SER A 79 2.91 -16.35 4.27
C SER A 79 3.12 -17.87 4.29
N LYS A 80 2.11 -18.66 4.71
CA LYS A 80 2.32 -20.08 5.08
C LYS A 80 2.82 -20.96 3.94
N GLY A 81 2.54 -20.60 2.69
CA GLY A 81 2.98 -21.37 1.53
C GLY A 81 4.39 -21.04 1.05
N SER A 82 4.99 -19.93 1.50
CA SER A 82 6.33 -19.52 1.08
C SER A 82 7.41 -20.10 1.98
N THR A 83 8.57 -20.39 1.39
CA THR A 83 9.80 -20.69 2.13
C THR A 83 10.53 -19.43 2.58
N ARG A 84 10.14 -18.25 2.07
CA ARG A 84 10.68 -16.97 2.51
C ARG A 84 9.89 -16.46 3.71
N GLU A 85 10.62 -16.14 4.77
CA GLU A 85 10.02 -15.69 6.02
C GLU A 85 9.39 -14.30 5.89
N PRO A 86 8.18 -14.08 6.45
CA PRO A 86 7.51 -12.78 6.40
C PRO A 86 8.26 -11.73 7.23
N ARG A 87 8.07 -10.46 6.88
CA ARG A 87 8.59 -9.30 7.60
C ARG A 87 7.49 -8.26 7.76
N LEU A 88 7.32 -7.73 8.96
CA LEU A 88 6.54 -6.51 9.17
C LEU A 88 7.52 -5.35 9.34
N ILE A 89 7.57 -4.47 8.34
CA ILE A 89 8.49 -3.34 8.32
C ILE A 89 7.71 -2.11 8.78
N VAL A 90 8.23 -1.44 9.81
CA VAL A 90 7.67 -0.22 10.38
C VAL A 90 8.67 0.90 10.22
N VAL A 91 8.28 1.96 9.52
CA VAL A 91 9.14 3.12 9.24
C VAL A 91 8.49 4.38 9.81
N GLU A 92 9.13 4.96 10.82
CA GLU A 92 8.64 6.14 11.53
C GLU A 92 9.46 7.36 11.09
N TYR A 93 8.80 8.37 10.52
CA TYR A 93 9.40 9.67 10.23
C TYR A 93 8.90 10.73 11.21
N ASN A 94 9.83 11.40 11.87
CA ASN A 94 9.56 12.43 12.88
C ASN A 94 10.10 13.81 12.45
N GLY A 95 9.35 14.50 11.57
CA GLY A 95 9.69 15.84 11.09
C GLY A 95 8.94 16.99 11.77
N GLY A 96 7.83 16.72 12.45
CA GLY A 96 6.95 17.74 13.04
C GLY A 96 6.27 17.33 14.35
N ARG A 97 5.31 18.15 14.80
CA ARG A 97 4.56 17.90 16.06
C ARG A 97 3.20 17.19 15.84
N LYS A 98 2.49 17.51 14.76
CA LYS A 98 1.20 16.93 14.37
C LYS A 98 1.35 15.56 13.70
N GLY A 99 0.30 14.76 13.75
CA GLY A 99 0.30 13.36 13.32
C GLY A 99 0.45 12.38 14.49
N PRO A 100 0.54 11.08 14.18
CA PRO A 100 0.96 10.57 12.88
C PRO A 100 -0.19 10.39 11.88
N ILE A 101 0.12 10.55 10.60
CA ILE A 101 -0.64 9.92 9.51
C ILE A 101 0.01 8.56 9.26
N ALA A 102 -0.80 7.51 9.17
CA ALA A 102 -0.32 6.18 8.83
C ALA A 102 -0.46 5.93 7.33
N LEU A 103 0.62 5.45 6.70
CA LEU A 103 0.63 4.95 5.33
C LEU A 103 0.86 3.43 5.36
N VAL A 104 -0.09 2.65 4.84
CA VAL A 104 0.00 1.18 4.86
C VAL A 104 0.11 0.65 3.43
N GLY A 105 1.20 -0.02 3.10
CA GLY A 105 1.47 -0.45 1.72
C GLY A 105 1.39 -1.96 1.55
N LYS A 106 0.51 -2.47 0.67
CA LYS A 106 0.52 -3.89 0.30
C LYS A 106 1.91 -4.25 -0.22
N SER A 107 2.51 -5.28 0.38
CA SER A 107 3.92 -5.62 0.21
C SER A 107 4.10 -7.10 -0.17
N ILE A 108 3.22 -7.62 -1.02
CA ILE A 108 3.33 -9.00 -1.49
C ILE A 108 4.42 -9.06 -2.57
N THR A 109 5.59 -9.62 -2.23
CA THR A 109 6.78 -9.57 -3.10
C THR A 109 6.68 -10.50 -4.31
N PHE A 110 5.80 -11.50 -4.23
CA PHE A 110 5.31 -12.25 -5.36
C PHE A 110 3.95 -12.88 -5.03
N ASP A 111 3.00 -12.78 -5.96
CA ASP A 111 1.66 -13.33 -5.78
C ASP A 111 1.32 -14.37 -6.86
N SER A 112 1.37 -15.64 -6.48
CA SER A 112 0.91 -16.75 -7.33
C SER A 112 -0.57 -17.06 -7.16
N GLY A 113 -1.24 -16.45 -6.17
CA GLY A 113 -2.58 -16.78 -5.71
C GLY A 113 -2.67 -17.90 -4.67
N GLY A 114 -1.54 -18.50 -4.28
CA GLY A 114 -1.53 -19.59 -3.31
C GLY A 114 -2.15 -20.88 -3.89
N LEU A 115 -3.02 -21.56 -3.14
CA LEU A 115 -3.74 -22.74 -3.64
C LEU A 115 -4.84 -22.39 -4.65
N SER A 116 -5.36 -21.17 -4.60
CA SER A 116 -6.23 -20.58 -5.61
C SER A 116 -5.36 -20.03 -6.75
N LEU A 117 -4.56 -20.91 -7.35
CA LEU A 117 -3.46 -20.56 -8.24
C LEU A 117 -3.95 -19.70 -9.42
N LYS A 118 -3.26 -18.58 -9.65
CA LYS A 118 -3.50 -17.74 -10.83
C LYS A 118 -3.21 -18.54 -12.11
N PRO A 119 -3.87 -18.20 -13.23
CA PRO A 119 -3.44 -18.64 -14.55
C PRO A 119 -1.98 -18.21 -14.83
N SER A 120 -1.29 -18.92 -15.72
CA SER A 120 0.10 -18.59 -16.09
C SER A 120 0.25 -17.25 -16.80
N ASP A 121 -0.79 -16.81 -17.51
CA ASP A 121 -0.77 -15.57 -18.27
C ASP A 121 -0.63 -14.36 -17.33
N ALA A 122 0.36 -13.50 -17.62
CA ALA A 122 0.74 -12.33 -16.83
C ALA A 122 1.19 -12.60 -15.37
N MET A 123 1.32 -13.87 -14.93
CA MET A 123 1.79 -14.20 -13.58
C MET A 123 3.23 -13.71 -13.34
N GLU A 124 4.06 -13.63 -14.37
CA GLU A 124 5.43 -13.09 -14.27
C GLU A 124 5.44 -11.62 -13.83
N LYS A 125 4.34 -10.90 -14.07
CA LYS A 125 4.20 -9.52 -13.63
C LYS A 125 3.90 -9.44 -12.12
N MET A 126 3.44 -10.49 -11.44
CA MET A 126 3.07 -10.45 -10.01
C MET A 126 4.25 -10.13 -9.06
N LYS A 127 5.46 -9.93 -9.57
CA LYS A 127 6.53 -9.20 -8.86
C LYS A 127 6.15 -7.76 -8.49
N TYR A 128 5.23 -7.11 -9.21
CA TYR A 128 4.81 -5.73 -8.91
C TYR A 128 3.76 -5.65 -7.79
N ASP A 129 3.38 -6.78 -7.19
CA ASP A 129 2.31 -6.83 -6.19
C ASP A 129 2.70 -6.26 -4.80
N MET A 130 3.92 -5.71 -4.72
CA MET A 130 4.48 -4.94 -3.62
C MET A 130 4.52 -3.43 -3.89
N SER A 131 3.90 -2.97 -4.98
CA SER A 131 3.94 -1.56 -5.40
C SER A 131 3.41 -0.59 -4.35
N GLY A 132 2.43 -1.01 -3.54
CA GLY A 132 1.94 -0.22 -2.41
C GLY A 132 3.03 0.04 -1.37
N GLY A 133 3.74 -1.02 -0.96
CA GLY A 133 4.89 -0.91 -0.06
C GLY A 133 6.02 -0.04 -0.63
N ALA A 134 6.34 -0.22 -1.91
CA ALA A 134 7.33 0.61 -2.59
C ALA A 134 6.95 2.10 -2.58
N ALA A 135 5.67 2.42 -2.81
CA ALA A 135 5.15 3.79 -2.78
C ALA A 135 5.27 4.40 -1.37
N VAL A 136 5.01 3.63 -0.32
CA VAL A 136 5.19 4.08 1.08
C VAL A 136 6.66 4.39 1.37
N LEU A 137 7.60 3.51 1.01
CA LEU A 137 9.02 3.76 1.22
C LEU A 137 9.53 4.95 0.38
N GLY A 138 9.09 5.06 -0.87
CA GLY A 138 9.38 6.21 -1.73
C GLY A 138 8.88 7.52 -1.12
N THR A 139 7.65 7.53 -0.60
CA THR A 139 7.09 8.70 0.09
C THR A 139 7.94 9.10 1.28
N ILE A 140 8.33 8.17 2.14
CA ILE A 140 9.16 8.47 3.32
C ILE A 140 10.54 9.00 2.90
N LYS A 141 11.13 8.44 1.84
CA LYS A 141 12.38 8.95 1.24
C LYS A 141 12.23 10.41 0.81
N ALA A 142 11.17 10.75 0.07
CA ALA A 142 10.91 12.12 -0.39
C ALA A 142 10.67 13.08 0.78
N VAL A 143 9.78 12.73 1.71
CA VAL A 143 9.42 13.55 2.88
C VAL A 143 10.65 13.82 3.74
N SER A 144 11.48 12.80 3.98
CA SER A 144 12.73 12.96 4.74
C SER A 144 13.73 13.85 4.00
N ALA A 145 13.87 13.71 2.68
CA ALA A 145 14.78 14.53 1.89
C ALA A 145 14.32 16.00 1.79
N LEU A 146 13.00 16.24 1.83
CA LEU A 146 12.38 17.56 1.82
C LEU A 146 12.27 18.18 3.22
N ASP A 147 12.65 17.45 4.27
CA ASP A 147 12.53 17.88 5.67
C ASP A 147 11.11 18.36 6.05
N LEU A 148 10.07 17.71 5.52
CA LEU A 148 8.69 18.17 5.75
C LEU A 148 8.32 18.10 7.26
N PRO A 149 7.75 19.17 7.83
CA PRO A 149 7.22 19.19 9.21
C PRO A 149 6.01 18.28 9.52
N VAL A 150 6.08 16.97 9.26
CA VAL A 150 5.00 16.00 9.53
C VAL A 150 5.51 14.79 10.33
N LYS A 151 4.60 14.05 10.98
CA LYS A 151 4.87 12.71 11.49
C LYS A 151 4.16 11.67 10.62
N ILE A 152 4.91 10.66 10.17
CA ILE A 152 4.40 9.59 9.32
C ILE A 152 4.82 8.25 9.89
N ILE A 153 3.93 7.28 9.80
CA ILE A 153 4.24 5.88 10.06
C ILE A 153 3.92 5.06 8.81
N GLY A 154 4.95 4.49 8.20
CA GLY A 154 4.84 3.50 7.14
C GLY A 154 4.75 2.08 7.70
N ILE A 155 3.78 1.29 7.28
CA ILE A 155 3.65 -0.14 7.63
C ILE A 155 3.62 -0.98 6.36
N LEU A 156 4.48 -1.99 6.30
CA LEU A 156 4.59 -2.90 5.17
C LEU A 156 4.55 -4.36 5.66
N PRO A 157 3.42 -5.07 5.48
CA PRO A 157 3.32 -6.51 5.73
C PRO A 157 3.92 -7.28 4.54
N ALA A 158 5.22 -7.53 4.56
CA ALA A 158 5.95 -8.12 3.45
C ALA A 158 6.01 -9.66 3.50
N THR A 159 5.56 -10.31 2.45
CA THR A 159 5.59 -11.77 2.28
C THR A 159 5.42 -12.16 0.81
N ASP A 160 5.64 -13.43 0.46
CA ASP A 160 5.15 -13.99 -0.82
C ASP A 160 3.84 -14.75 -0.57
N ASN A 161 2.95 -14.78 -1.57
CA ASN A 161 1.79 -15.67 -1.58
C ASN A 161 2.05 -16.84 -2.55
N MET A 162 2.33 -18.02 -1.99
CA MET A 162 2.81 -19.19 -2.72
C MET A 162 1.94 -20.43 -2.45
N PRO A 163 1.74 -21.34 -3.43
CA PRO A 163 1.23 -22.67 -3.13
C PRO A 163 2.28 -23.47 -2.34
N GLY A 164 1.83 -24.47 -1.58
CA GLY A 164 2.72 -25.37 -0.85
C GLY A 164 1.95 -26.30 0.07
N GLY A 165 2.62 -27.33 0.60
CA GLY A 165 1.99 -28.29 1.51
C GLY A 165 1.46 -27.67 2.82
N SER A 166 2.02 -26.52 3.22
CA SER A 166 1.59 -25.75 4.39
C SER A 166 0.71 -24.56 4.05
N ALA A 167 0.40 -24.33 2.77
CA ALA A 167 -0.36 -23.16 2.34
C ALA A 167 -1.76 -23.15 2.98
N THR A 168 -2.24 -21.93 3.21
CA THR A 168 -3.63 -21.70 3.62
C THR A 168 -4.58 -22.25 2.56
N LYS A 169 -5.71 -22.81 3.01
CA LYS A 169 -6.70 -23.47 2.16
C LYS A 169 -7.98 -22.64 2.10
N PRO A 170 -8.70 -22.66 0.97
CA PRO A 170 -10.09 -22.25 0.94
C PRO A 170 -10.91 -22.96 2.03
N GLY A 171 -11.66 -22.20 2.83
CA GLY A 171 -12.41 -22.65 4.01
C GLY A 171 -11.67 -22.52 5.34
N ASP A 172 -10.37 -22.20 5.35
CA ASP A 172 -9.66 -21.91 6.60
C ASP A 172 -10.22 -20.62 7.23
N VAL A 173 -10.36 -20.59 8.55
CA VAL A 173 -10.75 -19.41 9.33
C VAL A 173 -9.57 -18.93 10.17
N VAL A 174 -9.29 -17.63 10.12
CA VAL A 174 -8.16 -17.00 10.83
C VAL A 174 -8.63 -15.83 11.66
N LYS A 175 -7.87 -15.46 12.70
CA LYS A 175 -8.19 -14.31 13.56
C LYS A 175 -7.23 -13.16 13.27
N SER A 176 -7.79 -12.00 12.93
CA SER A 176 -6.98 -10.78 12.80
C SER A 176 -6.53 -10.23 14.14
N ILE A 177 -5.56 -9.31 14.12
CA ILE A 177 -5.12 -8.55 15.30
C ILE A 177 -6.27 -7.80 15.99
N THR A 178 -7.30 -7.43 15.23
CA THR A 178 -8.49 -6.73 15.75
C THR A 178 -9.47 -7.66 16.46
N GLY A 179 -9.21 -8.97 16.48
CA GLY A 179 -10.08 -10.00 17.03
C GLY A 179 -11.12 -10.55 16.06
N LYS A 180 -11.43 -9.83 14.95
CA LYS A 180 -12.34 -10.31 13.90
C LYS A 180 -11.81 -11.58 13.24
N THR A 181 -12.69 -12.56 13.04
CA THR A 181 -12.43 -13.81 12.35
C THR A 181 -12.77 -13.72 10.87
N ILE A 182 -11.92 -14.30 10.01
CA ILE A 182 -12.00 -14.17 8.57
C ILE A 182 -12.02 -15.56 7.95
N GLU A 183 -13.09 -15.90 7.23
CA GLU A 183 -13.16 -17.08 6.37
C GLU A 183 -12.45 -16.81 5.04
N ILE A 184 -11.42 -17.60 4.76
CA ILE A 184 -10.61 -17.47 3.55
C ILE A 184 -11.20 -18.39 2.49
N LEU A 185 -11.99 -17.86 1.56
CA LEU A 185 -12.60 -18.65 0.48
C LEU A 185 -11.77 -18.65 -0.81
N ASN A 186 -10.89 -17.66 -0.96
CA ASN A 186 -9.97 -17.59 -2.09
C ASN A 186 -8.62 -17.04 -1.61
N THR A 187 -7.56 -17.81 -1.79
CA THR A 187 -6.20 -17.45 -1.35
C THR A 187 -5.51 -16.44 -2.26
N ASP A 188 -6.12 -16.10 -3.40
CA ASP A 188 -5.74 -15.01 -4.31
C ASP A 188 -6.36 -13.66 -3.91
N ALA A 189 -7.11 -13.65 -2.80
CA ALA A 189 -7.55 -12.44 -2.12
C ALA A 189 -6.74 -12.25 -0.83
N GLU A 190 -5.43 -12.36 -0.95
CA GLU A 190 -4.43 -12.34 0.12
C GLU A 190 -4.07 -10.93 0.58
N GLY A 191 -3.97 -9.97 -0.36
CA GLY A 191 -3.46 -8.63 -0.07
C GLY A 191 -4.30 -7.94 1.00
N ARG A 192 -5.61 -8.15 0.97
CA ARG A 192 -6.52 -7.60 1.98
C ARG A 192 -6.35 -8.25 3.35
N LEU A 193 -5.93 -9.52 3.44
CA LEU A 193 -5.63 -10.18 4.71
C LEU A 193 -4.37 -9.59 5.35
N ALA A 194 -3.32 -9.41 4.55
CA ALA A 194 -2.08 -8.76 5.00
C ALA A 194 -2.33 -7.30 5.44
N LEU A 195 -3.12 -6.55 4.66
CA LEU A 195 -3.49 -5.17 4.98
C LEU A 195 -4.40 -5.07 6.21
N ALA A 196 -5.37 -5.98 6.40
CA ALA A 196 -6.26 -5.98 7.56
C ALA A 196 -5.49 -5.96 8.87
N ASP A 197 -4.50 -6.84 9.02
CA ASP A 197 -3.66 -6.86 10.21
C ASP A 197 -2.73 -5.65 10.28
N ALA A 198 -2.19 -5.16 9.17
CA ALA A 198 -1.34 -3.96 9.17
C ALA A 198 -2.11 -2.68 9.57
N ILE A 199 -3.36 -2.54 9.11
CA ILE A 199 -4.28 -1.47 9.47
C ILE A 199 -4.65 -1.57 10.96
N GLY A 200 -5.05 -2.76 11.42
CA GLY A 200 -5.36 -2.99 12.84
C GLY A 200 -4.18 -2.70 13.75
N PHE A 201 -2.98 -3.16 13.35
CA PHE A 201 -1.72 -2.92 14.08
C PHE A 201 -1.42 -1.44 14.25
N VAL A 202 -1.50 -0.66 13.17
CA VAL A 202 -1.16 0.78 13.24
C VAL A 202 -2.19 1.57 14.02
N ARG A 203 -3.48 1.22 13.84
CA ARG A 203 -4.59 1.82 14.58
C ARG A 203 -4.40 1.66 16.08
N GLU A 204 -4.12 0.45 16.55
CA GLU A 204 -4.04 0.15 17.99
C GLU A 204 -2.78 0.67 18.65
N ARG A 205 -1.63 0.56 17.97
CA ARG A 205 -0.34 0.97 18.56
C ARG A 205 -0.06 2.44 18.47
N TYR A 206 -0.43 3.06 17.36
CA TYR A 206 0.01 4.41 17.03
C TYR A 206 -1.12 5.43 17.01
N LYS A 207 -2.37 4.99 17.00
CA LYS A 207 -3.57 5.84 17.07
C LYS A 207 -3.46 7.05 16.12
N PRO A 208 -3.25 6.82 14.82
CA PRO A 208 -3.00 7.89 13.87
C PRO A 208 -4.23 8.78 13.69
N GLU A 209 -4.01 10.01 13.24
CA GLU A 209 -5.09 10.95 12.89
C GLU A 209 -5.87 10.46 11.65
N ALA A 210 -5.16 9.77 10.74
CA ALA A 210 -5.74 9.14 9.56
C ALA A 210 -4.87 7.95 9.11
N ILE A 211 -5.50 6.97 8.46
CA ILE A 211 -4.84 5.82 7.81
C ILE A 211 -5.09 5.91 6.31
N VAL A 212 -4.04 5.87 5.50
CA VAL A 212 -4.17 5.73 4.05
C VAL A 212 -3.43 4.47 3.64
N ASP A 213 -4.17 3.48 3.14
CA ASP A 213 -3.56 2.29 2.56
C ASP A 213 -3.54 2.34 1.03
N ILE A 214 -2.50 1.73 0.45
CA ILE A 214 -2.26 1.70 -0.99
C ILE A 214 -1.87 0.28 -1.41
N ALA A 215 -2.53 -0.23 -2.44
CA ALA A 215 -2.36 -1.62 -2.82
C ALA A 215 -2.69 -1.89 -4.28
N THR A 216 -1.95 -2.81 -4.89
CA THR A 216 -2.35 -3.52 -6.11
C THR A 216 -3.35 -4.59 -5.69
N LEU A 217 -4.61 -4.22 -5.47
CA LEU A 217 -5.53 -5.06 -4.70
C LEU A 217 -6.49 -5.87 -5.55
N THR A 218 -7.06 -5.30 -6.61
CA THR A 218 -8.11 -5.97 -7.36
C THR A 218 -7.95 -5.89 -8.87
N GLY A 219 -8.13 -7.04 -9.55
CA GLY A 219 -8.34 -7.06 -10.99
C GLY A 219 -9.62 -6.32 -11.41
N ALA A 220 -10.60 -6.19 -10.50
CA ALA A 220 -11.81 -5.41 -10.72
C ALA A 220 -11.52 -3.90 -10.92
N CYS A 221 -10.49 -3.35 -10.27
CA CYS A 221 -10.02 -1.98 -10.52
C CYS A 221 -9.58 -1.80 -11.98
N VAL A 222 -8.82 -2.75 -12.51
CA VAL A 222 -8.33 -2.74 -13.90
C VAL A 222 -9.51 -2.72 -14.88
N ILE A 223 -10.53 -3.54 -14.64
CA ILE A 223 -11.73 -3.60 -15.49
C ILE A 223 -12.55 -2.31 -15.40
N ALA A 224 -12.70 -1.73 -14.20
CA ALA A 224 -13.56 -0.57 -13.99
C ALA A 224 -12.96 0.73 -14.52
N LEU A 225 -11.66 0.97 -14.28
CA LEU A 225 -11.02 2.27 -14.55
C LEU A 225 -10.01 2.23 -15.70
N GLY A 226 -9.62 1.04 -16.18
CA GLY A 226 -8.54 0.90 -17.15
C GLY A 226 -7.22 1.51 -16.64
N PRO A 227 -6.21 1.70 -17.51
CA PRO A 227 -4.88 2.18 -17.11
C PRO A 227 -4.80 3.70 -16.91
N GLU A 228 -5.90 4.34 -16.52
CA GLU A 228 -6.04 5.81 -16.51
C GLU A 228 -6.15 6.42 -15.10
N ALA A 229 -6.68 5.67 -14.14
CA ALA A 229 -6.90 6.14 -12.77
C ALA A 229 -6.82 4.98 -11.75
N ALA A 230 -6.43 5.30 -10.52
CA ALA A 230 -6.59 4.42 -9.37
C ALA A 230 -7.94 4.67 -8.68
N ALA A 231 -8.48 3.64 -8.03
CA ALA A 231 -9.73 3.75 -7.28
C ALA A 231 -9.45 4.23 -5.86
N LEU A 232 -10.22 5.22 -5.41
CA LEU A 232 -10.19 5.74 -4.05
C LEU A 232 -11.49 5.38 -3.33
N MET A 233 -11.39 4.73 -2.17
CA MET A 233 -12.51 4.47 -1.25
C MET A 233 -12.17 5.03 0.13
N SER A 234 -13.15 5.54 0.87
CA SER A 234 -12.88 6.15 2.18
C SER A 234 -14.14 6.18 3.06
N ASN A 235 -13.94 6.11 4.37
CA ASN A 235 -14.98 6.35 5.39
C ASN A 235 -15.03 7.84 5.83
N ASN A 236 -14.23 8.72 5.23
CA ASN A 236 -14.10 10.12 5.63
C ASN A 236 -14.04 11.04 4.40
N ASP A 237 -15.07 11.87 4.22
CA ASP A 237 -15.18 12.76 3.06
C ASP A 237 -14.00 13.72 2.92
N ARG A 238 -13.59 14.36 4.03
CA ARG A 238 -12.48 15.33 4.03
C ARG A 238 -11.18 14.67 3.58
N LEU A 239 -10.86 13.48 4.10
CA LEU A 239 -9.65 12.75 3.70
C LEU A 239 -9.69 12.37 2.21
N ALA A 240 -10.85 11.95 1.72
CA ALA A 240 -11.03 11.60 0.31
C ALA A 240 -10.84 12.83 -0.61
N GLU A 241 -11.42 13.98 -0.25
CA GLU A 241 -11.26 15.24 -0.99
C GLU A 241 -9.80 15.67 -1.04
N MET A 242 -9.10 15.66 0.10
CA MET A 242 -7.68 16.01 0.17
C MET A 242 -6.81 15.10 -0.72
N LEU A 243 -7.15 13.82 -0.83
CA LEU A 243 -6.47 12.88 -1.72
C LEU A 243 -6.76 13.17 -3.19
N VAL A 244 -8.01 13.49 -3.54
CA VAL A 244 -8.38 13.87 -4.91
C VAL A 244 -7.67 15.15 -5.34
N ASP A 245 -7.59 16.15 -4.47
CA ASP A 245 -6.89 17.41 -4.73
C ASP A 245 -5.38 17.16 -4.96
N ALA A 246 -4.73 16.42 -4.04
CA ALA A 246 -3.33 16.04 -4.17
C ALA A 246 -3.05 15.22 -5.45
N SER A 247 -3.98 14.36 -5.84
CA SER A 247 -3.88 13.57 -7.06
C SER A 247 -3.97 14.44 -8.33
N SER A 248 -4.79 15.48 -8.29
CA SER A 248 -5.00 16.41 -9.39
C SER A 248 -3.76 17.27 -9.64
N GLU A 249 -3.12 17.75 -8.56
CA GLU A 249 -1.87 18.53 -8.64
C GLU A 249 -0.69 17.72 -9.18
N THR A 250 -0.67 16.41 -8.95
CA THR A 250 0.45 15.52 -9.31
C THR A 250 0.25 14.77 -10.63
N GLY A 251 -0.99 14.74 -11.13
CA GLY A 251 -1.41 13.97 -12.29
C GLY A 251 -1.59 12.47 -12.04
N GLU A 252 -1.49 12.01 -10.79
CA GLU A 252 -1.74 10.62 -10.37
C GLU A 252 -3.22 10.39 -10.10
N ARG A 253 -4.04 10.47 -11.15
CA ARG A 253 -5.51 10.53 -11.05
C ARG A 253 -6.09 9.48 -10.11
N LEU A 254 -6.82 9.95 -9.09
CA LEU A 254 -7.69 9.15 -8.25
C LEU A 254 -9.14 9.36 -8.65
N TRP A 255 -9.92 8.28 -8.67
CA TRP A 255 -11.37 8.35 -8.84
C TRP A 255 -12.07 7.82 -7.60
N ARG A 256 -12.90 8.67 -6.97
CA ARG A 256 -13.62 8.29 -5.75
C ARG A 256 -14.77 7.34 -6.07
N MET A 257 -14.72 6.16 -5.48
CA MET A 257 -15.74 5.12 -5.58
C MET A 257 -16.70 5.17 -4.39
N PRO A 258 -17.95 4.69 -4.53
CA PRO A 258 -18.88 4.60 -3.41
C PRO A 258 -18.44 3.56 -2.37
N LEU A 259 -18.90 3.71 -1.14
CA LEU A 259 -18.66 2.76 -0.05
C LEU A 259 -19.88 2.66 0.89
N TYR A 260 -21.04 2.37 0.31
CA TYR A 260 -22.32 2.23 1.03
C TYR A 260 -22.32 1.01 1.97
N ASP A 261 -23.10 1.08 3.05
CA ASP A 261 -23.13 0.01 4.05
C ASP A 261 -23.74 -1.31 3.51
N ASP A 262 -24.54 -1.26 2.44
CA ASP A 262 -25.07 -2.44 1.75
C ASP A 262 -23.98 -3.40 1.24
N TYR A 263 -22.75 -2.90 1.01
CA TYR A 263 -21.64 -3.74 0.61
C TYR A 263 -21.21 -4.74 1.71
N ALA A 264 -21.60 -4.52 2.97
CA ALA A 264 -21.35 -5.46 4.06
C ALA A 264 -22.03 -6.83 3.83
N GLU A 265 -23.21 -6.85 3.20
CA GLU A 265 -23.96 -8.08 2.94
C GLU A 265 -23.17 -9.09 2.09
N TYR A 266 -22.34 -8.58 1.17
CA TYR A 266 -21.51 -9.40 0.29
C TYR A 266 -20.39 -10.12 1.03
N LEU A 267 -20.00 -9.64 2.22
CA LEU A 267 -18.90 -10.15 3.02
C LEU A 267 -19.37 -11.04 4.20
N LYS A 268 -20.67 -11.30 4.35
CA LYS A 268 -21.18 -12.22 5.37
C LYS A 268 -20.63 -13.63 5.20
N SER A 269 -20.19 -14.22 6.30
CA SER A 269 -19.79 -15.62 6.43
C SER A 269 -20.74 -16.33 7.38
N ASP A 270 -20.97 -17.63 7.16
CA ASP A 270 -21.78 -18.46 8.04
C ASP A 270 -20.98 -18.99 9.26
N ILE A 271 -19.63 -18.91 9.20
CA ILE A 271 -18.73 -19.52 10.18
C ILE A 271 -17.67 -18.56 10.76
N ALA A 272 -17.63 -17.32 10.28
CA ALA A 272 -16.71 -16.27 10.73
C ALA A 272 -17.41 -14.90 10.72
N ASP A 273 -16.76 -13.86 11.25
CA ASP A 273 -17.33 -12.51 11.26
C ASP A 273 -17.48 -11.95 9.83
N LEU A 274 -16.55 -12.30 8.93
CA LEU A 274 -16.61 -11.97 7.51
C LEU A 274 -15.82 -12.99 6.66
N LYS A 275 -16.12 -13.05 5.36
CA LYS A 275 -15.32 -13.78 4.37
C LYS A 275 -14.44 -12.83 3.56
N ASN A 276 -13.31 -13.34 3.03
CA ASN A 276 -12.35 -12.51 2.32
C ASN A 276 -12.73 -12.17 0.86
N ILE A 277 -13.88 -12.62 0.35
CA ILE A 277 -14.38 -12.31 -0.99
C ILE A 277 -15.84 -11.87 -0.98
N GLY A 278 -16.18 -10.88 -1.81
CA GLY A 278 -17.56 -10.38 -1.99
C GLY A 278 -18.30 -10.96 -3.21
N GLY A 279 -17.70 -11.93 -3.91
CA GLY A 279 -18.20 -12.44 -5.19
C GLY A 279 -17.67 -11.68 -6.42
N ARG A 280 -18.20 -12.02 -7.60
CA ARG A 280 -17.70 -11.49 -8.89
C ARG A 280 -18.11 -10.03 -9.15
N ALA A 281 -19.36 -9.68 -8.81
CA ALA A 281 -19.87 -8.32 -8.97
C ALA A 281 -19.42 -7.44 -7.80
N GLY A 282 -18.97 -6.22 -8.08
CA GLY A 282 -18.56 -5.28 -7.02
C GLY A 282 -17.24 -5.66 -6.32
N GLY A 283 -16.41 -6.53 -6.91
CA GLY A 283 -15.15 -7.00 -6.31
C GLY A 283 -14.19 -5.88 -5.86
N LEU A 284 -14.17 -4.76 -6.59
CA LEU A 284 -13.42 -3.55 -6.21
C LEU A 284 -13.93 -2.96 -4.89
N ILE A 285 -15.23 -2.70 -4.81
CA ILE A 285 -15.83 -2.02 -3.65
C ILE A 285 -15.85 -2.91 -2.43
N THR A 286 -16.19 -4.19 -2.60
CA THR A 286 -16.19 -5.16 -1.50
C THR A 286 -14.79 -5.40 -0.92
N ALA A 287 -13.72 -5.27 -1.71
CA ALA A 287 -12.35 -5.29 -1.20
C ALA A 287 -12.04 -4.07 -0.31
N GLY A 288 -12.43 -2.87 -0.74
CA GLY A 288 -12.31 -1.67 0.09
C GLY A 288 -13.16 -1.75 1.35
N TYR A 289 -14.38 -2.26 1.23
CA TYR A 289 -15.28 -2.44 2.38
C TYR A 289 -14.72 -3.44 3.40
N PHE A 290 -14.11 -4.53 2.92
CA PHE A 290 -13.39 -5.46 3.78
C PHE A 290 -12.30 -4.74 4.60
N LEU A 291 -11.53 -3.84 4.00
CA LEU A 291 -10.48 -3.10 4.70
C LEU A 291 -11.04 -2.06 5.69
N LYS A 292 -12.16 -1.39 5.36
CA LYS A 292 -12.89 -0.46 6.25
C LYS A 292 -13.17 -1.09 7.62
N GLU A 293 -13.54 -2.37 7.66
CA GLU A 293 -13.83 -3.11 8.90
C GLU A 293 -12.64 -3.14 9.89
N PHE A 294 -11.40 -3.10 9.38
CA PHE A 294 -10.18 -3.12 10.20
C PHE A 294 -9.68 -1.72 10.55
N ALA A 295 -10.13 -0.69 9.84
CA ALA A 295 -9.89 0.70 10.20
C ALA A 295 -10.82 1.18 11.34
N GLY A 296 -12.02 0.61 11.44
CA GLY A 296 -13.03 1.05 12.42
C GLY A 296 -13.41 2.52 12.20
N ASP A 297 -13.50 3.28 13.30
CA ASP A 297 -13.89 4.70 13.26
C ASP A 297 -12.73 5.65 12.93
N THR A 298 -11.51 5.14 12.76
CA THR A 298 -10.37 6.00 12.38
C THR A 298 -10.57 6.50 10.95
N PRO A 299 -10.37 7.82 10.68
CA PRO A 299 -10.40 8.34 9.31
C PRO A 299 -9.48 7.54 8.42
N TRP A 300 -10.05 6.96 7.36
CA TRP A 300 -9.38 5.95 6.55
C TRP A 300 -9.69 6.11 5.08
N ALA A 301 -8.68 5.89 4.24
CA ALA A 301 -8.82 5.80 2.80
C ALA A 301 -7.99 4.63 2.25
N HIS A 302 -8.53 3.97 1.24
CA HIS A 302 -7.86 2.94 0.45
C HIS A 302 -7.70 3.40 -0.99
N ILE A 303 -6.50 3.19 -1.53
CA ILE A 303 -6.15 3.46 -2.92
C ILE A 303 -5.78 2.15 -3.61
N ASP A 304 -6.66 1.67 -4.49
CA ASP A 304 -6.36 0.52 -5.36
C ASP A 304 -5.63 1.00 -6.62
N ILE A 305 -4.36 0.63 -6.72
CA ILE A 305 -3.44 1.01 -7.80
C ILE A 305 -3.19 -0.12 -8.79
N ALA A 306 -3.94 -1.24 -8.73
CA ALA A 306 -3.75 -2.36 -9.65
C ALA A 306 -3.79 -1.96 -11.13
N SER A 307 -4.59 -0.94 -11.47
CA SER A 307 -4.70 -0.38 -12.82
C SER A 307 -3.50 0.46 -13.29
N VAL A 308 -2.74 1.06 -12.38
CA VAL A 308 -1.79 2.15 -12.69
C VAL A 308 -0.38 1.93 -12.13
N ALA A 309 -0.16 0.89 -11.33
CA ALA A 309 1.15 0.54 -10.79
C ALA A 309 2.17 0.16 -11.88
N TRP A 310 1.69 -0.39 -13.00
CA TRP A 310 2.49 -0.81 -14.15
C TRP A 310 1.93 -0.22 -15.45
N SER A 311 2.81 0.23 -16.34
CA SER A 311 2.46 0.72 -17.67
C SER A 311 3.01 -0.20 -18.75
N ASP A 312 2.19 -0.57 -19.73
CA ASP A 312 2.64 -1.32 -20.91
C ASP A 312 3.17 -0.43 -22.05
N LYS A 313 3.09 0.89 -21.89
CA LYS A 313 3.55 1.89 -22.87
C LYS A 313 4.24 3.09 -22.20
N ASP A 314 4.99 3.83 -22.98
CA ASP A 314 5.50 5.12 -22.55
C ASP A 314 4.37 6.15 -22.50
N ARG A 315 4.40 7.01 -21.48
CA ARG A 315 3.53 8.17 -21.29
C ARG A 315 4.37 9.39 -20.97
N PHE A 316 3.71 10.55 -20.84
CA PHE A 316 4.36 11.85 -20.69
C PHE A 316 5.51 11.90 -19.65
N TYR A 317 5.33 11.33 -18.46
CA TYR A 317 6.30 11.42 -17.36
C TYR A 317 6.77 10.04 -16.83
N TYR A 318 6.40 8.95 -17.50
CA TYR A 318 6.80 7.60 -17.12
C TYR A 318 6.91 6.68 -18.33
N THR A 319 7.86 5.77 -18.28
CA THR A 319 8.10 4.77 -19.32
C THR A 319 7.28 3.52 -19.08
N LYS A 320 7.28 2.62 -20.07
CA LYS A 320 6.87 1.22 -19.87
C LYS A 320 7.57 0.64 -18.63
N GLY A 321 6.83 -0.12 -17.83
CA GLY A 321 7.28 -0.68 -16.56
C GLY A 321 6.57 -0.08 -15.35
N PRO A 322 7.17 -0.18 -14.16
CA PRO A 322 6.56 0.36 -12.95
C PRO A 322 6.50 1.88 -12.96
N THR A 323 5.40 2.44 -12.48
CA THR A 323 5.13 3.88 -12.55
C THR A 323 5.57 4.64 -11.30
N GLY A 324 5.69 3.94 -10.16
CA GLY A 324 5.91 4.56 -8.84
C GLY A 324 4.69 5.36 -8.35
N PHE A 325 3.49 5.02 -8.83
CA PHE A 325 2.24 5.68 -8.47
C PHE A 325 2.04 5.77 -6.96
N GLY A 326 1.52 6.90 -6.48
CA GLY A 326 1.22 7.16 -5.07
C GLY A 326 2.29 7.99 -4.39
N VAL A 327 3.57 7.88 -4.79
CA VAL A 327 4.67 8.63 -4.17
C VAL A 327 4.43 10.13 -4.25
N ARG A 328 4.02 10.64 -5.42
CA ARG A 328 3.83 12.09 -5.60
C ARG A 328 2.56 12.55 -4.91
N THR A 329 1.47 11.80 -5.07
CA THR A 329 0.19 12.09 -4.40
C THR A 329 0.36 12.20 -2.90
N PHE A 330 1.08 11.27 -2.27
CA PHE A 330 1.30 11.31 -0.82
C PHE A 330 2.21 12.45 -0.39
N VAL A 331 3.28 12.76 -1.14
CA VAL A 331 4.10 13.93 -0.85
C VAL A 331 3.27 15.21 -0.88
N GLU A 332 2.37 15.35 -1.87
CA GLU A 332 1.51 16.53 -1.99
C GLU A 332 0.44 16.59 -0.91
N LEU A 333 -0.24 15.48 -0.61
CA LEU A 333 -1.15 15.34 0.53
C LEU A 333 -0.48 15.83 1.82
N LEU A 334 0.76 15.38 2.09
CA LEU A 334 1.49 15.68 3.31
C LEU A 334 2.02 17.12 3.38
N ARG A 335 2.17 17.80 2.24
CA ARG A 335 2.42 19.25 2.19
C ARG A 335 1.18 20.02 2.62
N ASP A 336 0.02 19.62 2.11
CA ASP A 336 -1.25 20.32 2.28
C ASP A 336 -2.04 19.92 3.52
N TYR A 337 -1.72 18.82 4.19
CA TYR A 337 -2.26 18.43 5.50
C TYR A 337 -2.01 19.47 6.63
N ARG A 338 -1.43 20.62 6.28
CA ARG A 338 -1.23 21.78 7.14
C ARG A 338 -2.18 22.94 6.89
N ARG A 339 -2.92 22.96 5.78
CA ARG A 339 -3.87 24.04 5.51
C ARG A 339 -5.08 23.81 6.42
N PRO A 340 -5.38 24.74 7.36
CA PRO A 340 -6.45 24.56 8.35
C PRO A 340 -7.80 24.21 7.72
#